data_AF-A0A257SQY8-F1
#
_entry.id   AF-A0A257SQY8-F1
#
_cell.length_a   1.000
_cell.length_b   1.000
_cell.length_c   1.000
_cell.angle_alpha   90.00
_cell.angle_beta   90.00
_cell.angle_gamma   90.00
#
_symmetry.space_group_name_H-M   'P 1'
#
loop_
_entity.id
_entity.type
_entity.pdbx_description
1 polymer ?
#
loop_
_entity_poly.entity_id
_entity_poly.type
_entity_poly.pdbx_seq_one_letter_code
_entity_poly.pdbx_strand_id
1 'polypeptide(L)' 'MGALYDMGAFYRWLEQANERDLARKRDLLAHALAYKLTEESVIADAKFLLRKIEEEMLARAMR' A
#
# COMPACT_ATOMS: atom_id res chain seq x y z
N MET A 1 -12.12 1.12 -16.47
CA MET A 1 -11.00 1.01 -15.51
C MET A 1 -11.57 1.33 -14.15
N GLY A 2 -11.81 0.29 -13.36
CA GLY A 2 -12.63 0.34 -12.14
C GLY A 2 -12.02 1.25 -11.07
N ALA A 3 -12.83 2.17 -10.57
CA ALA A 3 -12.48 3.14 -9.54
C ALA A 3 -12.40 2.45 -8.16
N LEU A 4 -11.33 1.71 -7.86
CA LEU A 4 -11.16 1.12 -6.54
C LEU A 4 -10.39 2.01 -5.56
N TYR A 5 -9.55 2.95 -6.02
CA TYR A 5 -8.84 3.87 -5.13
C TYR A 5 -8.59 5.24 -5.79
N ASP A 6 -8.93 6.32 -5.07
CA ASP A 6 -8.43 7.66 -5.38
C ASP A 6 -6.92 7.67 -5.07
N MET A 7 -6.10 7.56 -6.12
CA MET A 7 -4.64 7.59 -6.00
C MET A 7 -4.14 8.86 -5.32
N GLY A 8 -4.83 9.99 -5.50
CA GLY A 8 -4.48 11.25 -4.82
C GLY A 8 -4.75 11.20 -3.32
N ALA A 9 -5.81 10.50 -2.88
CA ALA A 9 -6.03 10.23 -1.47
C ALA A 9 -4.96 9.28 -0.91
N PHE A 10 -4.53 8.27 -1.67
CA PHE A 10 -3.47 7.36 -1.27
C PHE A 10 -2.13 8.07 -1.06
N TYR A 11 -1.67 8.88 -2.01
CA TYR A 11 -0.40 9.59 -1.86
C TYR A 11 -0.42 10.62 -0.72
N ARG A 12 -1.55 11.33 -0.54
CA ARG A 12 -1.72 12.22 0.62
C ARG A 12 -1.64 11.48 1.94
N TRP A 13 -2.28 10.31 2.04
CA TRP A 13 -2.16 9.46 3.20
C TRP A 13 -0.72 8.97 3.39
N LEU A 14 -0.05 8.56 2.31
CA LEU A 14 1.32 8.06 2.34
C LEU A 14 2.29 9.10 2.93
N GLU A 15 2.17 10.36 2.51
CA GLU A 15 2.95 11.48 3.04
C GLU A 15 2.67 11.76 4.52
N GLN A 16 1.40 11.67 4.95
CA GLN A 16 0.97 12.02 6.31
C GLN A 16 1.07 10.87 7.32
N ALA A 17 1.08 9.62 6.87
CA ALA A 17 1.11 8.45 7.73
C ALA A 17 2.39 8.44 8.57
N ASN A 18 2.28 8.04 9.84
CA ASN A 18 3.47 7.78 10.67
C ASN A 18 4.03 6.38 10.37
N GLU A 19 5.22 6.06 10.87
CA GLU A 19 5.88 4.77 10.63
C GLU A 19 5.05 3.56 11.09
N ARG A 20 4.31 3.71 12.21
CA ARG A 20 3.45 2.64 12.73
C ARG A 20 2.29 2.36 11.79
N ASP A 21 1.68 3.39 11.23
CA ASP A 21 0.57 3.28 10.29
C ASP A 21 1.03 2.69 8.96
N LEU A 22 2.22 3.09 8.46
CA LEU A 22 2.83 2.50 7.28
C LEU A 22 3.10 1.00 7.47
N ALA A 23 3.75 0.62 8.58
CA ALA A 23 4.04 -0.78 8.89
C ALA A 23 2.76 -1.63 9.03
N ARG A 24 1.77 -1.11 9.76
CA ARG A 24 0.47 -1.78 9.93
C ARG A 24 -0.25 -1.97 8.59
N LYS A 25 -0.25 -0.94 7.74
CA LYS A 25 -0.94 -1.01 6.44
C LYS A 25 -0.22 -1.97 5.48
N ARG A 26 1.12 -1.97 5.48
CA ARG A 26 1.94 -2.96 4.76
C ARG A 26 1.55 -4.38 5.16
N ASP A 27 1.50 -4.68 6.46
CA ASP A 27 1.20 -6.03 6.95
C ASP A 27 -0.21 -6.48 6.57
N LEU A 28 -1.18 -5.57 6.68
CA LEU A 28 -2.56 -5.84 6.25
C LEU A 28 -2.65 -6.12 4.74
N LEU A 29 -1.96 -5.34 3.91
CA LEU A 29 -1.94 -5.56 2.46
C LEU A 29 -1.20 -6.86 2.08
N ALA A 30 -0.06 -7.13 2.71
CA ALA A 30 0.70 -8.36 2.48
C ALA A 30 -0.12 -9.59 2.86
N HIS A 31 -0.79 -9.57 4.01
CA HIS A 31 -1.69 -10.65 4.41
C HIS A 31 -2.89 -10.79 3.47
N ALA A 32 -3.49 -9.68 3.02
CA ALA A 32 -4.60 -9.74 2.07
C ALA A 32 -4.18 -10.34 0.72
N LEU A 33 -3.02 -9.95 0.20
CA LEU A 33 -2.43 -10.49 -1.01
C LEU A 33 -2.15 -12.00 -0.91
N ALA A 34 -1.70 -12.47 0.25
CA ALA A 34 -1.36 -13.87 0.44
C ALA A 34 -2.59 -14.78 0.63
N TYR A 35 -3.67 -14.28 1.25
CA TYR A 35 -4.74 -15.15 1.76
C TYR A 35 -6.17 -14.74 1.41
N LYS A 36 -6.40 -13.52 0.89
CA LYS A 36 -7.76 -12.98 0.72
C LYS A 36 -8.10 -12.54 -0.70
N LEU A 37 -7.12 -12.09 -1.48
CA LEU A 37 -7.35 -11.61 -2.84
C LEU A 37 -7.28 -12.76 -3.83
N THR A 38 -8.31 -12.89 -4.66
CA THR A 38 -8.42 -13.94 -5.69
C THR A 38 -8.51 -13.37 -7.10
N GLU A 39 -8.83 -12.08 -7.24
CA GLU A 39 -8.96 -11.41 -8.53
C GLU A 39 -7.61 -10.81 -8.98
N GLU A 40 -7.14 -11.17 -10.16
CA GLU A 40 -5.80 -10.78 -10.65
C GLU A 40 -5.61 -9.26 -10.78
N SER A 41 -6.65 -8.54 -11.22
CA SER A 41 -6.65 -7.07 -11.31
C SER A 41 -6.45 -6.43 -9.93
N VAL A 42 -7.19 -6.91 -8.92
CA VAL A 42 -7.12 -6.42 -7.54
C VAL A 42 -5.79 -6.80 -6.90
N ILE A 43 -5.25 -7.97 -7.22
CA ILE A 43 -3.91 -8.39 -6.79
C ILE A 43 -2.84 -7.46 -7.38
N ALA A 44 -2.94 -7.12 -8.66
CA ALA A 44 -1.98 -6.22 -9.31
C ALA A 44 -2.00 -4.83 -8.66
N ASP A 45 -3.19 -4.27 -8.42
CA ASP A 45 -3.35 -2.99 -7.74
C ASP A 45 -2.82 -3.04 -6.29
N ALA A 46 -3.16 -4.10 -5.54
CA ALA A 46 -2.67 -4.27 -4.17
C ALA A 46 -1.15 -4.44 -4.10
N LYS A 47 -0.53 -5.14 -5.06
CA LYS A 47 0.94 -5.24 -5.16
C LYS A 47 1.57 -3.88 -5.44
N PHE A 48 0.96 -3.08 -6.32
CA PHE A 48 1.42 -1.72 -6.59
C PHE A 48 1.39 -0.85 -5.33
N LEU A 49 0.28 -0.88 -4.58
CA LEU A 49 0.14 -0.11 -3.34
C LEU A 49 1.13 -0.57 -2.27
N LEU A 50 1.30 -1.89 -2.10
CA LEU A 50 2.26 -2.46 -1.16
C LEU A 50 3.68 -1.95 -1.46
N ARG A 51 4.09 -2.02 -2.73
CA ARG A 51 5.40 -1.54 -3.16
C ARG A 51 5.60 -0.05 -2.85
N LYS A 52 4.58 0.78 -3.06
CA LYS A 52 4.67 2.23 -2.75
C LYS A 52 4.82 2.52 -1.27
N ILE A 53 4.15 1.73 -0.42
CA ILE A 53 4.32 1.83 1.04
C ILE A 53 5.75 1.44 1.43
N GLU A 54 6.29 0.36 0.86
CA GLU A 54 7.66 -0.09 1.14
C GLU A 54 8.72 0.91 0.67
N GLU A 55 8.55 1.48 -0.52
CA GLU A 55 9.43 2.54 -1.05
C GLU A 55 9.46 3.76 -0.12
N GLU A 56 8.30 4.21 0.38
CA GLU A 56 8.22 5.32 1.32
C GLU A 56 8.87 4.99 2.68
N MET A 57 8.63 3.78 3.21
CA MET A 57 9.27 3.33 4.45
C MET A 57 10.80 3.31 4.32
N LEU A 58 11.33 2.82 3.20
CA LEU A 58 12.77 2.82 2.92
C LEU A 58 13.33 4.24 2.77
N ALA A 59 12.62 5.11 2.06
CA ALA A 59 13.03 6.50 1.87
C ALA A 59 13.13 7.26 3.20
N ARG A 60 12.24 6.97 4.15
CA ARG A 60 12.28 7.53 5.50
C ARG A 60 13.39 6.95 6.36
N ALA A 61 13.63 5.64 6.28
CA ALA A 61 14.71 4.99 7.02
C ALA A 61 16.11 5.44 6.57
N MET A 62 16.25 5.91 5.33
CA MET A 62 17.49 6.47 4.79
C MET A 62 17.69 7.97 5.07
N ARG A 63 16.69 8.65 5.65
CA ARG A 63 16.73 10.07 6.01
C ARG A 63 17.24 10.26 7.44
#